data_AF-A0A6N7XZD5-F1
#
_entry.id   AF-A0A6N7XZD5-F1
#
_cell.length_a   1.000
_cell.length_b   1.000
_cell.length_c   1.000
_cell.angle_alpha   90.00
_cell.angle_beta   90.00
_cell.angle_gamma   90.00
#
_symmetry.space_group_name_H-M   'P 1'
#
loop_
_entity.id
_entity.type
_entity.pdbx_description
1 polymer ?
#
loop_
_entity_poly.entity_id
_entity_poly.type
_entity_poly.pdbx_seq_one_letter_code
_entity_poly.pdbx_strand_id
1 'polypeptide(L)' 'MDLIGKKVKIIDSNHPHYNETGVIDDITRTVFGSVGMIIKLDNCPLKVESCFVFDFNEIKIL' A
#
# COMPACT_ATOMS: atom_id res chain seq x y z
N MET A 1 7.59 -8.40 -14.05
CA MET A 1 7.33 -6.95 -13.92
C MET A 1 7.71 -6.59 -12.50
N ASP A 2 8.58 -5.60 -12.33
CA ASP A 2 8.95 -5.10 -11.00
C ASP A 2 7.89 -4.09 -10.56
N LEU A 3 7.22 -4.37 -9.43
CA LEU A 3 6.17 -3.52 -8.86
C LEU A 3 6.74 -2.59 -7.78
N ILE A 4 7.92 -2.89 -7.23
CA ILE A 4 8.56 -2.08 -6.21
C ILE A 4 8.89 -0.71 -6.80
N GLY A 5 8.65 0.35 -6.03
CA GLY A 5 8.80 1.73 -6.46
C GLY A 5 7.64 2.27 -7.30
N LYS A 6 6.61 1.47 -7.61
CA LYS A 6 5.43 1.96 -8.32
C LYS A 6 4.54 2.80 -7.40
N LYS A 7 4.04 3.90 -7.95
CA LYS A 7 3.07 4.75 -7.26
C LYS A 7 1.70 4.10 -7.32
N VAL A 8 1.02 4.13 -6.19
CA VAL A 8 -0.28 3.50 -5.99
C VAL A 8 -1.22 4.42 -5.24
N LYS A 9 -2.50 4.15 -5.39
CA LYS A 9 -3.58 4.81 -4.66
C LYS A 9 -4.40 3.76 -3.93
N ILE A 10 -4.72 4.01 -2.67
CA ILE A 10 -5.58 3.12 -1.89
C ILE A 10 -7.03 3.35 -2.33
N ILE A 11 -7.71 2.25 -2.67
CA ILE A 11 -9.10 2.25 -3.14
C ILE A 11 -10.04 1.49 -2.21
N ASP A 12 -9.55 0.82 -1.16
CA ASP A 12 -10.41 0.27 -0.12
C ASP A 12 -11.04 1.39 0.72
N SER A 13 -12.35 1.54 0.61
CA SER A 13 -13.14 2.55 1.32
C SER A 13 -13.26 2.29 2.82
N ASN A 14 -12.93 1.09 3.29
CA ASN A 14 -12.96 0.76 4.71
C ASN A 14 -11.65 1.11 5.42
N HIS A 15 -10.58 1.38 4.67
CA HIS A 15 -9.29 1.73 5.23
C HIS A 15 -9.22 3.22 5.63
N PRO A 16 -8.61 3.57 6.78
CA PRO A 16 -8.43 4.96 7.19
C PRO A 16 -7.68 5.83 6.17
N HIS A 17 -6.87 5.19 5.33
CA HIS A 17 -6.08 5.83 4.27
C HIS A 17 -6.74 5.73 2.88
N TYR A 18 -8.06 5.49 2.81
CA TYR A 18 -8.80 5.53 1.55
C TYR A 18 -8.49 6.81 0.77
N ASN A 19 -8.28 6.68 -0.53
CA ASN A 19 -8.00 7.77 -1.47
C ASN A 19 -6.63 8.46 -1.29
N GLU A 20 -5.80 8.00 -0.34
CA GLU A 20 -4.40 8.43 -0.23
C GLU A 20 -3.50 7.73 -1.26
N THR A 21 -2.33 8.33 -1.51
CA THR A 21 -1.31 7.80 -2.42
C THR A 21 -0.05 7.40 -1.66
N GLY A 22 0.67 6.45 -2.23
CA GLY A 22 1.94 5.98 -1.72
C GLY A 22 2.75 5.23 -2.77
N VAL A 23 3.82 4.59 -2.32
CA VAL A 23 4.72 3.81 -3.17
C VAL A 23 4.84 2.40 -2.61
N ILE A 24 4.84 1.39 -3.49
CA ILE A 24 5.13 0.00 -3.09
C ILE A 24 6.60 -0.08 -2.68
N ASP A 25 6.85 -0.39 -1.42
CA ASP A 25 8.18 -0.56 -0.85
C ASP A 25 8.64 -2.02 -0.94
N ASP A 26 7.76 -2.96 -0.62
CA ASP A 26 8.05 -4.39 -0.63
C ASP A 26 6.80 -5.24 -0.88
N ILE A 27 6.99 -6.52 -1.19
CA ILE A 27 5.92 -7.50 -1.41
C ILE A 27 6.14 -8.68 -0.47
N THR A 28 5.16 -8.92 0.39
CA THR A 28 5.23 -9.95 1.43
C THR A 28 4.10 -10.96 1.31
N ARG A 29 4.25 -12.12 1.95
CA ARG A 29 3.15 -13.08 2.12
C ARG A 29 2.47 -12.82 3.46
N THR A 30 1.16 -12.66 3.44
CA THR A 30 0.35 -12.53 4.65
C THR A 30 0.27 -13.86 5.39
N VAL A 31 -0.18 -13.82 6.65
CA VAL A 31 -0.35 -15.01 7.51
C VAL A 31 -1.33 -16.02 6.91
N PHE A 32 -2.24 -15.57 6.04
CA PHE A 32 -3.21 -16.41 5.33
C PHE A 32 -2.70 -16.94 3.98
N GLY A 33 -1.44 -16.64 3.63
CA GLY A 33 -0.82 -17.07 2.38
C GLY A 33 -1.16 -16.21 1.16
N SER A 34 -1.89 -15.10 1.32
CA SER A 34 -2.10 -14.12 0.26
C SER A 34 -0.84 -13.27 0.03
N VAL A 35 -0.73 -12.67 -1.15
CA VAL A 35 0.36 -11.73 -1.46
C VAL A 35 -0.11 -10.32 -1.09
N GLY A 36 0.53 -9.74 -0.08
CA GLY A 36 0.32 -8.35 0.34
C GLY A 36 1.47 -7.46 -0.12
N MET A 37 1.18 -6.19 -0.32
CA MET A 37 2.13 -5.15 -0.71
C MET A 37 2.31 -4.17 0.44
N ILE A 38 3.55 -3.95 0.83
CA ILE A 38 3.91 -2.93 1.80
C ILE A 38 3.93 -1.59 1.07
N ILE A 39 3.05 -0.68 1.46
CA ILE A 39 2.94 0.65 0.85
C ILE A 39 3.37 1.70 1.86
N LYS A 40 4.30 2.54 1.41
CA LYS A 40 4.74 3.74 2.11
C LYS A 40 3.92 4.94 1.62
N LEU A 41 3.13 5.53 2.51
CA LEU A 41 2.24 6.65 2.18
C LEU A 41 3.01 7.96 2.00
N ASP A 42 2.57 8.79 1.05
CA ASP A 42 3.18 10.08 0.74
C ASP A 42 2.96 11.11 1.87
N ASN A 43 1.81 11.03 2.56
CA ASN A 43 1.30 12.11 3.41
C ASN A 43 0.89 11.60 4.79
N CYS A 44 1.85 11.15 5.59
CA CYS A 44 1.57 10.76 6.98
C CYS A 44 1.70 11.99 7.92
N PRO A 45 0.63 12.43 8.60
CA PRO A 45 0.63 13.66 9.41
C PRO A 45 1.60 13.62 10.61
N LEU A 46 2.02 12.42 11.03
CA LEU A 46 2.94 12.23 12.15
C LEU A 46 4.42 12.16 11.73
N LYS A 47 4.76 12.30 10.44
CA LYS A 47 6.12 12.07 9.89
C LYS A 47 6.72 10.70 10.21
N VAL A 48 5.91 9.77 10.72
CA VAL A 48 6.28 8.36 10.87
C VAL A 48 6.01 7.72 9.52
N GLU A 49 7.02 7.10 8.94
CA GLU A 49 6.85 6.28 7.73
C GLU A 49 5.86 5.16 8.05
N SER A 50 4.59 5.38 7.72
CA SER A 50 3.53 4.41 8.01
C SER A 50 3.45 3.46 6.82
N CYS A 51 4.00 2.27 7.04
CA CYS A 51 3.98 1.19 6.07
C CYS A 51 2.80 0.28 6.42
N PHE A 52 1.88 0.10 5.48
CA PHE A 52 0.73 -0.77 5.64
C PHE A 52 0.76 -1.86 4.58
N VAL A 53 0.26 -3.05 4.95
CA VAL A 53 0.14 -4.17 4.03
C VAL A 53 -1.24 -4.11 3.39
N PHE A 54 -1.28 -4.04 2.06
CA PHE A 54 -2.51 -4.03 1.27
C PHE A 54 -2.52 -5.18 0.27
N ASP A 55 -3.71 -5.72 0.01
CA ASP A 55 -3.90 -6.68 -1.07
C ASP A 55 -4.01 -5.97 -2.43
N PHE A 56 -3.81 -6.73 -3.52
CA PHE A 56 -3.92 -6.21 -4.89
C PHE A 56 -5.29 -5.58 -5.22
N ASN A 57 -6.35 -6.02 -4.55
CA ASN A 57 -7.71 -5.52 -4.78
C ASN A 57 -7.99 -4.21 -4.05
N GLU A 58 -7.13 -3.82 -3.11
CA GLU A 58 -7.31 -2.65 -2.26
C GLU A 58 -6.57 -1.42 -2.79
N ILE A 59 -5.82 -1.59 -3.88
CA ILE A 59 -4.95 -0.55 -4.44
C ILE A 59 -5.08 -0.45 -5.96
N LYS A 60 -4.72 0.72 -6.49
CA LYS A 60 -4.65 1.00 -7.92
C LYS A 60 -3.28 1.55 -8.28
N ILE A 61 -2.58 0.90 -9.22
CA ILE A 61 -1.31 1.39 -9.78
C ILE A 61 -1.58 2.61 -10.68
N LEU A 62 -0.74 3.64 -10.55
CA LEU A 62 -0.80 4.90 -11.30
C LEU A 62 0.25 4.97 -12.41
#